data_AF-A0A962WV99-F1
#
_entry.id   AF-A0A962WV99-F1
#
_cell.length_a   1.000
_cell.length_b   1.000
_cell.length_c   1.000
_cell.angle_alpha   90.00
_cell.angle_beta   90.00
_cell.angle_gamma   90.00
#
_symmetry.space_group_name_H-M   'P 1'
#
loop_
_entity.id
_entity.type
_entity.pdbx_description
1 polymer ?
#
loop_
_entity_poly.entity_id
_entity_poly.type
_entity_poly.pdbx_seq_one_letter_code
_entity_poly.pdbx_strand_id
1 'polypeptide(L)'
;MVRAQLWSLSATEWRRYRQLMQGIRGSISPPTIPPIEVLGIHARDEAERRRYAEAWARAMREDAGRILAFQQAYDAAGRRLYPDEPLIDVYRLPGKSVATDALQSTDRLLFFTRPACPVCDLLLDRLLRRIDAVGGIDIYLSGLVPGDDA
;
A
#
# COMPACT_ATOMS: atom_id res chain seq x y z
N MET A 1 11.56 27.80 -10.37
CA MET A 1 11.24 28.01 -8.93
C MET A 1 10.28 26.96 -8.37
N VAL A 2 9.33 26.45 -9.16
CA VAL A 2 8.30 25.46 -8.73
C VAL A 2 8.84 24.21 -7.99
N ARG A 3 9.97 23.62 -8.42
CA ARG A 3 10.54 22.42 -7.78
C ARG A 3 11.14 22.64 -6.39
N ALA A 4 11.55 23.86 -6.04
CA ALA A 4 12.12 24.17 -4.71
C ALA A 4 11.03 24.31 -3.65
N GLN A 5 9.89 24.90 -4.04
CA GLN A 5 8.75 25.16 -3.17
C GLN A 5 8.07 23.87 -2.72
N LEU A 6 7.98 22.85 -3.59
CA LEU A 6 7.42 21.54 -3.24
C LEU A 6 8.14 20.89 -2.05
N TRP A 7 9.44 21.15 -1.91
CA TRP A 7 10.29 20.59 -0.87
C TRP A 7 10.57 21.56 0.28
N SER A 8 9.96 22.76 0.26
CA SER A 8 10.20 23.84 1.24
C SER A 8 11.69 24.16 1.44
N LEU A 9 12.49 24.07 0.38
CA LEU A 9 13.93 24.32 0.45
C LEU A 9 14.21 25.83 0.52
N SER A 10 15.13 26.20 1.40
CA SER A 10 15.69 27.55 1.44
C SER A 10 16.49 27.87 0.16
N ALA A 11 16.72 29.17 -0.09
CA ALA A 11 17.54 29.62 -1.21
C ALA A 11 18.97 29.03 -1.17
N THR A 12 19.51 28.80 0.04
CA THR A 12 20.84 28.21 0.22
C THR A 12 20.84 26.72 -0.14
N GLU A 13 19.85 25.97 0.29
CA GLU A 13 19.69 24.55 -0.06
C GLU A 13 19.47 24.36 -1.56
N TRP A 14 18.69 25.25 -2.18
CA TRP A 14 18.49 25.26 -3.63
C TRP A 14 19.79 25.51 -4.40
N ARG A 15 20.58 26.50 -3.98
CA ARG A 15 21.90 26.76 -4.59
C ARG A 15 22.82 25.54 -4.46
N ARG A 16 22.85 24.92 -3.28
CA ARG A 16 23.66 23.73 -3.02
C ARG A 16 23.24 22.55 -3.89
N TYR A 17 21.94 22.29 -4.02
CA TYR A 17 21.41 21.28 -4.94
C TYR A 17 21.95 21.50 -6.36
N ARG A 18 21.87 22.74 -6.89
CA ARG A 18 22.37 23.05 -8.24
C ARG A 18 23.87 22.79 -8.37
N GLN A 19 24.65 23.14 -7.34
CA GLN A 19 26.10 22.88 -7.34
C GLN A 19 26.41 21.38 -7.33
N LEU A 20 25.70 20.58 -6.53
CA LEU A 20 25.85 19.12 -6.52
C LEU A 20 25.54 18.51 -7.90
N MET A 21 24.52 19.03 -8.57
CA MET A 21 24.13 18.60 -9.92
C MET A 21 25.13 19.01 -11.02
N GLN A 22 26.09 19.91 -10.75
CA GLN A 22 27.19 20.19 -11.67
C GLN A 22 28.32 19.16 -11.57
N GLY A 23 28.34 18.33 -10.53
CA GLY A 23 29.34 17.27 -10.33
C GLY A 23 28.84 15.87 -10.71
N ILE A 24 29.53 14.84 -10.20
CA ILE A 24 29.22 13.43 -10.49
C ILE A 24 27.76 13.06 -10.23
N ARG A 25 27.11 13.72 -9.26
CA ARG A 25 25.71 13.50 -8.95
C ARG A 25 24.80 13.81 -10.13
N GLY A 26 25.05 14.90 -10.85
CA GLY A 26 24.30 15.23 -12.06
C GLY A 26 24.58 14.26 -13.22
N SER A 27 25.81 13.76 -13.33
CA SER A 27 26.19 12.83 -14.39
C SER A 27 25.58 11.43 -14.24
N ILE A 28 25.34 10.97 -13.00
CA ILE A 28 24.88 9.59 -12.74
C ILE A 28 23.41 9.50 -12.30
N SER A 29 22.70 10.63 -12.22
CA SER A 29 21.29 10.66 -11.79
C SER A 29 20.40 11.13 -12.92
N PRO A 30 19.14 10.66 -12.97
CA PRO A 30 18.20 11.12 -13.99
C PRO A 30 17.95 12.64 -13.83
N PRO A 31 17.66 13.38 -14.92
CA PRO A 31 17.36 14.81 -14.87
C PRO A 31 16.13 15.17 -14.01
N THR A 32 15.31 14.17 -13.70
CA THR A 32 14.11 14.27 -12.88
C THR A 32 14.36 13.99 -11.39
N ILE A 33 15.59 13.68 -10.98
CA ILE A 33 15.89 13.39 -9.58
C ILE A 33 15.44 14.55 -8.69
N PRO A 34 14.66 14.27 -7.63
CA PRO A 34 14.19 15.31 -6.73
C PRO A 34 15.33 16.03 -6.00
N PRO A 35 15.27 17.36 -5.89
CA PRO A 35 16.26 18.15 -5.17
C PRO A 35 16.52 17.70 -3.74
N ILE A 36 15.47 17.30 -3.01
CA ILE A 36 15.60 16.87 -1.61
C ILE A 36 16.29 15.50 -1.48
N GLU A 37 16.12 14.62 -2.48
CA GLU A 37 16.80 13.33 -2.51
C GLU A 37 18.30 13.53 -2.73
N VAL A 38 18.67 14.41 -3.65
CA VAL A 38 20.07 14.82 -3.86
C VAL A 38 20.66 15.41 -2.57
N LEU A 39 19.95 16.31 -1.91
CA LEU A 39 20.41 16.90 -0.65
C LEU A 39 20.51 15.87 0.49
N GLY A 40 19.60 14.89 0.55
CA GLY A 40 19.60 13.80 1.52
C GLY A 40 20.77 12.83 1.34
N ILE A 41 21.07 12.43 0.10
CA ILE A 41 22.23 11.59 -0.22
C ILE A 41 23.52 12.30 0.20
N HIS A 42 23.64 13.59 -0.12
CA HIS A 42 24.83 14.41 0.12
C HIS A 42 24.79 15.20 1.43
N ALA A 43 23.94 14.84 2.40
CA ALA A 43 23.83 15.55 3.67
C ALA A 43 25.20 15.63 4.41
N ARG A 44 25.49 16.78 5.04
CA ARG A 44 26.77 17.02 5.74
C ARG A 44 26.88 16.28 7.06
N ASP A 45 25.73 16.04 7.69
CA ASP A 45 25.63 15.43 9.01
C ASP A 45 24.30 14.67 9.14
N GLU A 46 24.14 13.94 10.24
CA GLU A 46 22.96 13.14 10.53
C GLU A 46 21.69 13.97 10.73
N ALA A 47 21.81 15.18 11.30
CA ALA A 47 20.66 16.05 11.54
C ALA A 47 20.08 16.55 10.22
N GLU A 48 20.95 16.97 9.29
CA GLU A 48 20.60 17.37 7.95
C GLU A 48 19.99 16.20 7.16
N ARG A 49 20.59 15.00 7.26
CA ARG A 49 20.06 13.78 6.61
C ARG A 49 18.66 13.44 7.13
N ARG A 50 18.47 13.43 8.44
CA ARG A 50 17.17 13.16 9.09
C ARG A 50 16.12 14.16 8.63
N ARG A 51 16.43 15.46 8.66
CA ARG A 51 15.51 16.51 8.23
C ARG A 51 15.03 16.35 6.79
N TYR A 52 15.93 16.04 5.85
CA TYR A 52 15.55 15.81 4.46
C TYR A 52 14.73 14.52 4.28
N ALA A 53 15.10 13.44 4.97
CA ALA A 53 14.35 12.18 4.95
C ALA A 53 12.92 12.35 5.48
N GLU A 54 12.75 13.07 6.59
CA GLU A 54 11.43 13.36 7.14
C GLU A 54 10.57 14.24 6.22
N ALA A 55 11.18 15.24 5.57
CA ALA A 55 10.49 16.08 4.61
C ALA A 55 10.06 15.28 3.37
N TRP A 56 10.88 14.34 2.89
CA TRP A 56 10.49 13.38 1.86
C TRP A 56 9.30 12.53 2.32
N ALA A 57 9.38 11.92 3.50
CA ALA A 57 8.33 11.07 4.04
C ALA A 57 6.98 11.78 4.17
N ARG A 58 6.99 13.04 4.65
CA ARG A 58 5.77 13.87 4.73
C ARG A 58 5.16 14.14 3.36
N ALA A 59 5.97 14.53 2.38
CA ALA A 59 5.49 14.78 1.03
C ALA A 59 4.90 13.52 0.36
N MET A 60 5.56 12.37 0.51
CA MET A 60 5.06 11.10 -0.03
C MET A 60 3.77 10.65 0.65
N ARG A 61 3.60 10.91 1.95
CA ARG A 61 2.35 10.62 2.64
C ARG A 61 1.20 11.50 2.16
N GLU A 62 1.46 12.78 1.92
CA GLU A 62 0.46 13.70 1.35
C GLU A 62 0.07 13.28 -0.08
N ASP A 63 1.06 12.94 -0.91
CA ASP A 63 0.84 12.48 -2.28
C ASP A 63 0.06 11.16 -2.34
N ALA A 64 0.40 10.19 -1.49
CA ALA A 64 -0.36 8.94 -1.35
C ALA A 64 -1.84 9.20 -1.01
N GLY A 65 -2.12 10.19 -0.14
CA GLY A 65 -3.49 10.61 0.16
C GLY A 65 -4.23 11.15 -1.07
N ARG A 66 -3.57 11.95 -1.91
CA ARG A 66 -4.15 12.48 -3.16
C ARG A 66 -4.39 11.37 -4.18
N ILE A 67 -3.45 10.45 -4.34
CA ILE A 67 -3.58 9.30 -5.22
C ILE A 67 -4.75 8.43 -4.79
N LEU A 68 -4.88 8.14 -3.49
CA LEU A 68 -6.00 7.36 -2.97
C LEU A 68 -7.35 8.05 -3.21
N ALA A 69 -7.44 9.35 -2.94
CA ALA A 69 -8.66 10.12 -3.20
C ALA A 69 -9.04 10.09 -4.70
N PHE A 70 -8.05 10.21 -5.59
CA PHE A 70 -8.28 10.09 -7.03
C PHE A 70 -8.70 8.67 -7.43
N GLN A 71 -8.08 7.63 -6.88
CA GLN A 71 -8.44 6.24 -7.16
C GLN A 71 -9.90 5.96 -6.78
N GLN A 72 -10.34 6.42 -5.60
CA GLN A 72 -11.73 6.28 -5.17
C GLN A 72 -12.70 6.98 -6.14
N ALA A 73 -12.35 8.18 -6.60
CA ALA A 73 -13.16 8.90 -7.60
C ALA A 73 -13.18 8.18 -8.96
N TYR A 74 -12.05 7.61 -9.38
CA TYR A 74 -11.94 6.81 -10.59
C TYR A 74 -12.81 5.55 -10.51
N ASP A 75 -12.77 4.82 -9.40
CA ASP A 75 -13.60 3.63 -9.18
C ASP A 75 -15.10 3.96 -9.20
N ALA A 76 -15.48 5.07 -8.56
CA ALA A 76 -16.86 5.55 -8.57
C ALA A 76 -17.32 5.96 -9.98
N ALA A 77 -16.43 6.60 -10.76
CA ALA A 77 -16.70 6.91 -12.15
C ALA A 77 -16.87 5.63 -12.99
N GLY A 78 -16.02 4.62 -12.79
CA GLY A 78 -16.11 3.32 -13.45
C GLY A 78 -17.48 2.67 -13.25
N ARG A 79 -17.96 2.57 -12.00
CA ARG A 79 -19.28 1.97 -11.70
C ARG A 79 -20.45 2.72 -12.37
N ARG A 80 -20.34 4.04 -12.53
CA ARG A 80 -21.38 4.86 -13.16
C ARG A 80 -21.37 4.76 -14.68
N LEU A 81 -20.17 4.73 -15.27
CA LEU A 81 -20.00 4.73 -16.72
C LEU A 81 -20.11 3.32 -17.33
N TYR A 82 -19.73 2.28 -16.56
CA TYR A 82 -19.69 0.89 -17.00
C TYR A 82 -20.31 -0.04 -15.93
N PRO A 83 -21.63 0.06 -15.66
CA PRO A 83 -22.28 -0.67 -14.57
C PRO A 83 -22.33 -2.18 -14.76
N ASP A 84 -22.35 -2.65 -16.02
CA ASP A 84 -22.51 -4.06 -16.37
C ASP A 84 -21.17 -4.74 -16.74
N GLU A 85 -20.05 -4.03 -16.61
CA GLU A 85 -18.72 -4.59 -16.87
C GLU A 85 -18.14 -5.17 -15.56
N PRO A 86 -18.05 -6.51 -15.42
CA PRO A 86 -17.50 -7.10 -14.22
C PRO A 86 -16.00 -6.80 -14.13
N LEU A 87 -15.55 -6.31 -12.97
CA LEU A 87 -14.13 -6.00 -12.71
C LEU A 87 -13.23 -7.25 -12.82
N ILE A 88 -13.80 -8.42 -12.57
CA ILE A 88 -13.16 -9.73 -12.65
C ILE A 88 -14.06 -10.63 -13.48
N ASP A 89 -13.54 -11.13 -14.59
CA ASP A 89 -14.16 -12.21 -15.34
C ASP A 89 -13.93 -13.54 -14.59
N VAL A 90 -14.93 -13.95 -13.82
CA VAL A 90 -14.91 -15.16 -12.99
C VAL A 90 -14.68 -16.44 -13.80
N TYR A 91 -14.97 -16.43 -15.11
CA TYR A 91 -14.76 -17.59 -15.99
C TYR A 91 -13.32 -17.70 -16.49
N ARG A 92 -12.52 -16.62 -16.36
CA ARG A 92 -11.08 -16.60 -16.67
C ARG A 92 -10.21 -16.85 -15.45
N LEU A 93 -10.78 -16.85 -14.25
CA LEU A 93 -10.08 -17.37 -13.09
C LEU A 93 -9.78 -18.85 -13.35
N PRO A 94 -8.58 -19.36 -12.98
CA PRO A 94 -8.30 -20.78 -13.07
C PRO A 94 -9.44 -21.51 -12.36
N GLY A 95 -10.19 -22.33 -13.12
CA GLY A 95 -11.33 -23.05 -12.59
C GLY A 95 -10.89 -23.77 -11.33
N LYS A 96 -11.73 -23.75 -10.29
CA LYS A 96 -11.53 -24.63 -9.14
C LYS A 96 -11.28 -26.01 -9.73
N SER A 97 -10.04 -26.49 -9.68
CA SER A 97 -9.83 -27.91 -9.67
C SER A 97 -10.76 -28.39 -8.57
N VAL A 98 -11.59 -29.38 -8.88
CA VAL A 98 -12.23 -30.16 -7.85
C VAL A 98 -11.06 -30.84 -7.16
N ALA A 99 -10.39 -30.11 -6.27
CA ALA A 99 -9.43 -30.64 -5.34
C ALA A 99 -10.27 -31.64 -4.57
N THR A 100 -9.95 -32.91 -4.79
CA THR A 100 -10.42 -34.00 -3.95
C THR A 100 -10.34 -33.52 -2.51
N ASP A 101 -11.49 -33.49 -1.82
CA ASP A 101 -11.68 -33.07 -0.43
C ASP A 101 -10.78 -33.87 0.53
N ALA A 102 -9.50 -33.57 0.54
CA ALA A 102 -8.56 -34.06 1.53
C ALA A 102 -7.71 -32.89 1.95
N LEU A 103 -8.29 -32.05 2.81
CA LEU A 103 -7.52 -31.14 3.64
C LEU A 103 -6.42 -31.97 4.30
N GLN A 104 -5.18 -31.56 4.08
CA GLN A 104 -4.01 -32.18 4.70
C GLN A 104 -3.79 -31.55 6.07
N SER A 105 -3.19 -32.30 6.98
CA SER A 105 -2.80 -31.80 8.31
C SER A 105 -1.77 -30.67 8.26
N THR A 106 -1.19 -30.39 7.09
CA THR A 106 -0.29 -29.25 6.82
C THR A 106 -0.99 -28.03 6.24
N ASP A 107 -2.25 -28.16 5.80
CA ASP A 107 -2.96 -27.06 5.14
C ASP A 107 -3.32 -25.98 6.15
N ARG A 108 -3.21 -24.70 5.77
CA ARG A 108 -3.79 -23.59 6.53
C ARG A 108 -5.02 -23.05 5.84
N LEU A 109 -6.11 -22.94 6.60
CA LEU A 109 -7.36 -22.38 6.14
C LEU A 109 -7.44 -20.89 6.47
N LEU A 110 -7.78 -20.08 5.46
CA LEU A 110 -8.04 -18.65 5.61
C LEU A 110 -9.56 -18.43 5.68
N PHE A 111 -10.07 -17.96 6.82
CA PHE A 111 -11.49 -17.72 7.02
C PHE A 111 -11.79 -16.21 7.09
N PHE A 112 -12.53 -15.70 6.12
CA PHE A 112 -12.92 -14.29 6.04
C PHE A 112 -14.35 -14.10 6.55
N THR A 113 -14.51 -13.28 7.58
CA THR A 113 -15.81 -13.06 8.25
C THR A 113 -16.02 -11.58 8.60
N ARG A 114 -17.21 -11.25 9.10
CA ARG A 114 -17.61 -9.93 9.61
C ARG A 114 -18.27 -10.09 10.98
N PRO A 115 -18.15 -9.11 11.89
CA PRO A 115 -18.92 -9.09 13.12
C PRO A 115 -20.43 -9.13 12.84
N ALA A 116 -21.20 -9.67 13.79
CA ALA A 116 -22.66 -9.77 13.70
C ALA A 116 -23.16 -10.49 12.43
N CYS A 117 -22.52 -11.62 12.07
CA CYS A 117 -22.90 -12.45 10.93
C CYS A 117 -23.30 -13.85 11.41
N PRO A 118 -24.60 -14.11 11.68
CA PRO A 118 -25.07 -15.41 12.18
C PRO A 118 -24.72 -16.60 11.26
N VAL A 119 -24.69 -16.37 9.95
CA VAL A 119 -24.27 -17.38 8.97
C VAL A 119 -22.77 -17.68 9.09
N CYS A 120 -21.97 -16.66 9.36
CA CYS A 120 -20.53 -16.80 9.52
C CYS A 120 -20.18 -17.54 10.81
N ASP A 121 -20.96 -17.35 11.88
CA ASP A 121 -20.79 -18.09 13.14
C ASP A 121 -21.00 -19.60 12.93
N LEU A 122 -22.04 -19.98 12.19
CA LEU A 122 -22.30 -21.38 11.82
C LEU A 122 -21.18 -21.99 10.97
N LEU A 123 -20.56 -21.19 10.10
CA LEU A 123 -19.43 -21.63 9.28
C LEU A 123 -18.16 -21.75 10.11
N LEU A 124 -17.91 -20.81 11.01
CA LEU A 124 -16.79 -20.85 11.95
C LEU A 124 -16.87 -22.10 12.84
N ASP A 125 -18.04 -22.41 13.39
CA ASP A 125 -18.28 -23.62 14.20
C ASP A 125 -18.01 -24.93 13.44
N ARG A 126 -18.28 -24.96 12.13
CA ARG A 126 -17.96 -26.14 11.30
C ARG A 126 -16.47 -26.23 11.03
N LEU A 127 -15.81 -25.09 10.87
CA LEU A 127 -14.39 -24.98 10.55
C LEU A 127 -13.53 -25.33 11.77
N LEU A 128 -13.88 -24.83 12.96
CA LEU A 128 -13.20 -25.15 14.23
C LEU A 128 -13.26 -26.63 14.57
N ARG A 129 -14.35 -27.33 14.22
CA ARG A 129 -14.46 -28.80 14.38
C ARG A 129 -13.46 -29.59 13.51
N ARG A 130 -12.82 -28.94 12.54
CA ARG A 130 -11.81 -29.53 11.67
C ARG A 130 -10.40 -29.03 12.00
N ILE A 131 -10.21 -28.31 13.11
CA ILE A 131 -8.91 -27.70 13.44
C ILE A 131 -7.80 -28.75 13.59
N ASP A 132 -8.13 -29.94 14.08
CA ASP A 132 -7.18 -31.06 14.21
C ASP A 132 -6.87 -31.75 12.88
N ALA A 133 -7.64 -31.47 11.82
CA ALA A 133 -7.44 -32.02 10.48
C ALA A 133 -6.60 -31.09 9.57
N VAL A 134 -6.20 -29.92 10.07
CA VAL A 134 -5.45 -28.90 9.32
C VAL A 134 -4.28 -28.37 10.17
N GLY A 135 -3.30 -27.75 9.53
CA GLY A 135 -2.15 -27.15 10.20
C GLY A 135 -2.47 -25.84 10.92
N GLY A 136 -3.64 -25.25 10.65
CA GLY A 136 -4.15 -24.07 11.34
C GLY A 136 -5.27 -23.36 10.60
N ILE A 137 -5.92 -22.44 11.30
CA ILE A 137 -6.98 -21.58 10.78
C ILE A 137 -6.59 -20.13 11.09
N ASP A 138 -6.43 -19.30 10.06
CA ASP A 138 -6.26 -17.86 10.20
C ASP A 138 -7.61 -17.16 9.96
N ILE A 139 -8.08 -16.38 10.94
CA ILE A 139 -9.38 -15.68 10.87
C ILE A 139 -9.16 -14.21 10.55
N TYR A 140 -9.79 -13.73 9.48
CA TYR A 140 -9.75 -12.35 9.03
C TYR A 140 -11.12 -11.69 9.24
N LEU A 141 -11.15 -10.69 10.10
CA LEU A 141 -12.33 -9.86 10.34
C LEU A 141 -12.33 -8.68 9.36
N SER A 142 -13.45 -8.50 8.67
CA SER A 142 -13.69 -7.35 7.79
C SER A 142 -14.85 -6.50 8.31
N GLY A 143 -14.86 -5.22 7.96
CA GLY A 143 -15.90 -4.29 8.40
C GLY A 143 -15.83 -3.89 9.89
N LEU A 144 -14.66 -4.03 10.52
CA LEU A 144 -14.40 -3.47 11.84
C LEU A 144 -14.37 -1.94 11.76
N VAL A 145 -14.89 -1.29 12.81
CA VAL A 145 -14.80 0.16 12.96
C VAL A 145 -13.35 0.50 13.37
N PRO A 146 -12.74 1.58 12.84
CA PRO A 146 -11.39 1.97 13.26
C PRO A 146 -11.31 2.18 14.78
N GLY A 147 -10.38 1.49 15.44
CA GLY A 147 -10.15 1.59 16.89
C GLY A 147 -10.69 0.42 17.72
N ASP A 148 -11.27 -0.59 17.09
CA ASP A 148 -11.72 -1.83 17.73
C ASP A 148 -10.62 -2.92 17.60
N ASP A 149 -9.44 -2.63 18.16
CA ASP A 149 -8.33 -3.58 18.27
C ASP A 149 -8.52 -4.34 19.61
N ALA A 150 -9.17 -5.50 19.54
CA ALA A 150 -9.24 -6.45 20.65
C ALA A 150 -7.95 -7.26 20.80
#